data_AF-A0A250IX09-F1
#
_entry.id   AF-A0A250IX09-F1
#
_cell.length_a   1.000
_cell.length_b   1.000
_cell.length_c   1.000
_cell.angle_alpha   90.00
_cell.angle_beta   90.00
_cell.angle_gamma   90.00
#
_symmetry.space_group_name_H-M   'P 1'
#
loop_
_entity.id
_entity.type
_entity.pdbx_description
1 polymer ?
#
loop_
_entity_poly.entity_id
_entity_poly.type
_entity_poly.pdbx_seq_one_letter_code
_entity_poly.pdbx_strand_id
1 'polypeptide(L)'
;MLPPVLPLPGTRETLEALLSFDTSPHGGAHLDCACWLIERLAALGFSCRLHRPIESAPPLIEAHRPARGLAGHVVLYGHYDVASCHPDAQGWSTPPQVLTEMEGRWFGRGVADNKGPLAARLMALARLESTPAMTWFIQGEEETGSAVASQVLGERIPALHADLWLDETGYHDHEEGTLRLIARQMGPASQRSLPPDMVMQSLLDDLLLLARCWGIGARLEVRGLNKGAVDGGCPFNYCLPVGARYLALGINDSRSHIHGTDESVPLWTFALHAEELRVVFRWVDRMTRGAS
;
A
#
# COMPACT_ATOMS: atom_id res chain seq x y z
N MET A 1 -22.61 -1.49 -16.87
CA MET A 1 -21.60 -2.54 -17.13
C MET A 1 -20.61 -2.49 -15.99
N LEU A 2 -20.25 -3.64 -15.41
CA LEU A 2 -19.11 -3.68 -14.50
C LEU A 2 -17.87 -3.15 -15.24
N PRO A 3 -16.99 -2.38 -14.59
CA PRO A 3 -15.75 -1.94 -15.20
C PRO A 3 -14.93 -3.16 -15.67
N PRO A 4 -14.05 -2.99 -16.67
CA PRO A 4 -13.17 -4.06 -17.10
C PRO A 4 -12.40 -4.61 -15.90
N VAL A 5 -12.52 -5.92 -15.71
CA VAL A 5 -11.98 -6.69 -14.58
C VAL A 5 -10.47 -6.95 -14.75
N LEU A 6 -9.83 -6.23 -15.67
CA LEU A 6 -8.44 -6.40 -16.02
C LEU A 6 -7.58 -5.37 -15.30
N PRO A 7 -6.30 -5.71 -15.01
CA PRO A 7 -5.36 -4.74 -14.53
C PRO A 7 -5.24 -3.56 -15.49
N LEU A 8 -5.03 -2.41 -14.88
CA LEU A 8 -4.73 -1.15 -15.54
C LEU A 8 -3.55 -1.33 -16.56
N PRO A 9 -3.66 -0.86 -17.83
CA PRO A 9 -2.55 -0.99 -18.78
C PRO A 9 -1.25 -0.39 -18.24
N GLY A 10 -0.14 -1.13 -18.33
CA GLY A 10 1.16 -0.82 -17.73
C GLY A 10 1.43 -1.50 -16.38
N THR A 11 0.41 -2.08 -15.74
CA THR A 11 0.57 -2.73 -14.42
C THR A 11 1.45 -3.95 -14.50
N ARG A 12 1.28 -4.80 -15.52
CA ARG A 12 2.07 -6.03 -15.67
C ARG A 12 3.55 -5.70 -15.82
N GLU A 13 3.86 -4.78 -16.73
CA GLU A 13 5.23 -4.35 -17.04
C GLU A 13 5.88 -3.67 -15.83
N THR A 14 5.12 -2.88 -15.08
CA THR A 14 5.57 -2.25 -13.82
C THR A 14 5.90 -3.30 -12.77
N LEU A 15 5.05 -4.32 -12.62
CA LEU A 15 5.26 -5.40 -11.66
C LEU A 15 6.41 -6.32 -12.06
N GLU A 16 6.52 -6.69 -13.33
CA GLU A 16 7.67 -7.44 -13.88
C GLU A 16 8.99 -6.71 -13.62
N ALA A 17 9.02 -5.39 -13.86
CA ALA A 17 10.20 -4.58 -13.56
C ALA A 17 10.52 -4.58 -12.06
N LEU A 18 9.53 -4.38 -11.19
CA LEU A 18 9.73 -4.43 -9.73
C LEU A 18 10.28 -5.79 -9.28
N LEU A 19 9.73 -6.89 -9.79
CA LEU A 19 10.17 -8.25 -9.45
C LEU A 19 11.58 -8.58 -9.96
N SER A 20 12.04 -7.92 -11.03
CA SER A 20 13.40 -8.11 -11.55
C SER A 20 14.50 -7.64 -10.59
N PHE A 21 14.17 -6.76 -9.63
CA PHE A 21 15.10 -6.36 -8.58
C PHE A 21 15.05 -7.36 -7.42
N ASP A 22 16.16 -8.06 -7.18
CA ASP A 22 16.32 -8.85 -5.96
C ASP A 22 16.51 -7.93 -4.74
N THR A 23 15.38 -7.65 -4.09
CA THR A 23 15.25 -6.86 -2.86
C THR A 23 14.87 -7.74 -1.67
N SER A 24 15.30 -9.01 -1.71
CA SER A 24 15.24 -9.91 -0.56
C SER A 24 16.34 -9.56 0.47
N PRO A 25 16.32 -10.10 1.69
CA PRO A 25 17.36 -9.83 2.70
C PRO A 25 18.80 -10.14 2.26
N HIS A 26 18.96 -11.00 1.24
CA HIS A 26 20.26 -11.37 0.66
C HIS A 26 20.51 -10.71 -0.71
N GLY A 27 19.53 -9.97 -1.22
CA GLY A 27 19.56 -9.31 -2.52
C GLY A 27 20.36 -8.01 -2.53
N GLY A 28 20.99 -7.72 -3.66
CA GLY A 28 21.83 -6.53 -3.85
C GLY A 28 21.11 -5.34 -4.49
N ALA A 29 19.86 -5.49 -4.93
CA ALA A 29 19.23 -4.54 -5.86
C ALA A 29 18.35 -3.47 -5.19
N HIS A 30 18.46 -3.29 -3.87
CA HIS A 30 17.63 -2.33 -3.11
C HIS A 30 17.79 -0.88 -3.59
N LEU A 31 19.03 -0.43 -3.78
CA LEU A 31 19.30 0.92 -4.26
C LEU A 31 18.82 1.12 -5.70
N ASP A 32 19.04 0.14 -6.58
CA ASP A 32 18.61 0.20 -7.97
C ASP A 32 17.09 0.24 -8.09
N CYS A 33 16.38 -0.59 -7.30
CA CYS A 33 14.93 -0.57 -7.19
C CYS A 33 14.42 0.80 -6.70
N ALA A 34 15.06 1.36 -5.67
CA ALA A 34 14.69 2.66 -5.14
C ALA A 34 14.91 3.80 -6.16
N CYS A 35 16.03 3.78 -6.89
CA CYS A 35 16.30 4.72 -7.97
C CYS A 35 15.26 4.60 -9.10
N TRP A 36 14.93 3.37 -9.50
CA TRP A 36 13.88 3.12 -10.50
C TRP A 36 12.51 3.64 -10.05
N LEU A 37 12.15 3.41 -8.78
CA LEU A 37 10.92 3.95 -8.19
C LEU A 37 10.90 5.47 -8.19
N ILE A 38 12.02 6.13 -7.85
CA ILE A 38 12.14 7.60 -7.91
C ILE A 38 11.87 8.12 -9.33
N GLU A 39 12.39 7.47 -10.37
CA GLU A 39 12.12 7.87 -11.75
C GLU A 39 10.63 7.75 -12.10
N ARG A 40 9.99 6.66 -11.69
CA ARG A 40 8.54 6.45 -11.90
C ARG A 40 7.70 7.47 -11.13
N LEU A 41 8.05 7.76 -9.88
CA LEU A 41 7.40 8.78 -9.06
C LEU A 41 7.59 10.19 -9.64
N ALA A 42 8.79 10.51 -10.14
CA ALA A 42 9.07 11.78 -10.79
C ALA A 42 8.22 11.96 -12.07
N ALA A 43 8.04 10.90 -12.87
CA ALA A 43 7.15 10.92 -14.03
C ALA A 43 5.67 11.16 -13.64
N LEU A 44 5.28 10.83 -12.41
CA LEU A 44 3.96 11.13 -11.83
C LEU A 44 3.90 12.51 -11.15
N GLY A 45 4.96 13.32 -11.24
CA GLY A 45 5.03 14.67 -10.69
C GLY A 45 5.40 14.75 -9.20
N PHE A 46 5.96 13.68 -8.62
CA PHE A 46 6.49 13.73 -7.27
C PHE A 46 7.92 14.28 -7.24
N SER A 47 8.22 15.13 -6.26
CA SER A 47 9.59 15.39 -5.82
C SER A 47 9.99 14.31 -4.80
N CYS A 48 11.15 13.68 -4.97
CA CYS A 48 11.59 12.60 -4.10
C CYS A 48 12.84 12.98 -3.30
N ARG A 49 12.91 12.50 -2.06
CA ARG A 49 14.09 12.51 -1.20
C ARG A 49 14.42 11.06 -0.84
N LEU A 50 15.68 10.66 -1.07
CA LEU A 50 16.19 9.35 -0.67
C LEU A 50 16.88 9.47 0.69
N HIS A 51 16.37 8.76 1.69
CA HIS A 51 16.92 8.74 3.04
C HIS A 51 17.84 7.54 3.23
N ARG A 52 19.08 7.81 3.65
CA ARG A 52 20.15 6.81 3.91
C ARG A 52 20.91 7.13 5.20
N PRO A 53 20.23 7.21 6.36
CA PRO A 53 20.90 7.54 7.62
C PRO A 53 21.80 6.41 8.12
N ILE A 54 21.61 5.18 7.62
CA ILE A 54 22.40 3.99 7.93
C ILE A 54 23.02 3.51 6.61
N GLU A 55 24.35 3.52 6.52
CA GLU A 55 25.08 3.28 5.26
C GLU A 55 24.82 1.90 4.64
N SER A 56 24.75 0.87 5.49
CA SER A 56 24.57 -0.53 5.08
C SER A 56 23.11 -0.96 4.92
N ALA A 57 22.15 -0.09 5.23
CA ALA A 57 20.74 -0.43 5.18
C ALA A 57 20.10 0.02 3.86
N PRO A 58 19.07 -0.70 3.37
CA PRO A 58 18.26 -0.25 2.25
C PRO A 58 17.67 1.15 2.48
N PRO A 59 17.63 2.00 1.45
CA PRO A 59 17.11 3.37 1.59
C PRO A 59 15.59 3.42 1.78
N LEU A 60 15.11 4.53 2.34
CA LEU A 60 13.70 4.90 2.36
C LEU A 60 13.45 6.07 1.40
N ILE A 61 12.41 5.98 0.58
CA ILE A 61 11.96 7.06 -0.30
C ILE A 61 10.89 7.87 0.42
N GLU A 62 11.07 9.19 0.51
CA GLU A 62 10.01 10.14 0.83
C GLU A 62 9.68 10.91 -0.44
N ALA A 63 8.49 10.69 -0.99
CA ALA A 63 8.01 11.37 -2.19
C ALA A 63 6.89 12.36 -1.82
N HIS A 64 6.90 13.55 -2.39
CA HIS A 64 5.87 14.56 -2.18
C HIS A 64 5.31 15.04 -3.52
N ARG A 65 3.98 15.17 -3.62
CA ARG A 65 3.30 15.77 -4.76
C ARG A 65 2.25 16.77 -4.27
N PRO A 66 2.22 18.01 -4.80
CA PRO A 66 1.17 18.95 -4.45
C PRO A 66 -0.20 18.48 -4.94
N ALA A 67 -1.24 19.08 -4.37
CA ALA A 67 -2.60 18.88 -4.80
C ALA A 67 -2.79 19.19 -6.30
N ARG A 68 -3.62 18.40 -6.97
CA ARG A 68 -4.05 18.60 -8.36
C ARG A 68 -5.56 18.51 -8.41
N GLY A 69 -6.23 19.65 -8.44
CA GLY A 69 -7.70 19.72 -8.57
C GLY A 69 -8.50 19.34 -7.31
N LEU A 70 -7.93 18.59 -6.36
CA LEU A 70 -8.58 18.21 -5.10
C LEU A 70 -7.88 18.84 -3.90
N ALA A 71 -8.64 19.23 -2.88
CA ALA A 71 -8.15 19.72 -1.60
C ALA A 71 -7.73 18.56 -0.68
N GLY A 72 -6.99 18.91 0.38
CA GLY A 72 -6.55 17.98 1.43
C GLY A 72 -5.20 17.34 1.17
N HIS A 73 -4.76 16.53 2.13
CA HIS A 73 -3.48 15.85 2.14
C HIS A 73 -3.61 14.39 2.60
N VAL A 74 -3.07 13.47 1.80
CA VAL A 74 -3.01 12.04 2.11
C VAL A 74 -1.56 11.60 2.31
N VAL A 75 -1.28 10.88 3.38
CA VAL A 75 0.00 10.19 3.55
C VAL A 75 -0.16 8.73 3.13
N LEU A 76 0.67 8.29 2.21
CA LEU A 76 0.74 6.93 1.69
C LEU A 76 1.94 6.21 2.32
N TYR A 77 1.80 4.92 2.58
CA TYR A 77 2.88 4.06 3.04
C TYR A 77 2.91 2.75 2.26
N GLY A 78 4.12 2.24 2.03
CA GLY A 78 4.39 0.94 1.43
C GLY A 78 5.87 0.57 1.54
N HIS A 79 6.25 -0.53 0.89
CA HIS A 79 7.64 -0.96 0.82
C HIS A 79 7.95 -1.67 -0.49
N TYR A 80 9.25 -1.82 -0.80
CA TYR A 80 9.76 -2.43 -2.03
C TYR A 80 10.67 -3.65 -1.80
N ASP A 81 11.05 -3.93 -0.56
CA ASP A 81 11.70 -5.20 -0.18
C ASP A 81 10.69 -6.34 -0.11
N VAL A 82 11.20 -7.56 -0.17
CA VAL A 82 10.41 -8.79 -0.15
C VAL A 82 11.00 -9.78 0.82
N ALA A 83 10.18 -10.64 1.41
CA ALA A 83 10.68 -11.75 2.22
C ALA A 83 11.60 -12.69 1.41
N SER A 84 12.51 -13.38 2.10
CA SER A 84 13.39 -14.38 1.51
C SER A 84 12.62 -15.42 0.69
N CYS A 85 13.15 -15.78 -0.47
CA CYS A 85 12.67 -16.92 -1.25
C CYS A 85 13.86 -17.62 -1.90
N HIS A 86 14.04 -18.90 -1.62
CA HIS A 86 15.01 -19.70 -2.37
C HIS A 86 14.45 -20.02 -3.77
N PRO A 87 15.24 -19.89 -4.85
CA PRO A 87 14.82 -20.28 -6.19
C PRO A 87 14.36 -21.75 -6.28
N ASP A 88 14.97 -22.62 -5.47
CA ASP A 88 14.65 -24.05 -5.36
C ASP A 88 13.73 -24.37 -4.16
N ALA A 89 13.01 -23.37 -3.63
CA ALA A 89 12.09 -23.61 -2.53
C ALA A 89 11.04 -24.63 -2.94
N GLN A 90 11.08 -25.81 -2.31
CA GLN A 90 10.08 -26.86 -2.54
C GLN A 90 8.68 -26.30 -2.27
N GLY A 91 7.74 -26.56 -3.17
CA GLY A 91 6.34 -26.16 -3.04
C GLY A 91 5.90 -24.96 -3.88
N TRP A 92 6.80 -24.33 -4.64
CA TRP A 92 6.40 -23.40 -5.71
C TRP A 92 6.01 -24.16 -6.99
N SER A 93 4.85 -23.82 -7.53
CA SER A 93 4.35 -24.31 -8.82
C SER A 93 4.87 -23.47 -10.00
N THR A 94 5.33 -22.25 -9.72
CA THR A 94 5.88 -21.29 -10.71
C THR A 94 7.21 -20.72 -10.21
N PRO A 95 8.14 -20.27 -11.09
CA PRO A 95 9.39 -19.71 -10.62
C PRO A 95 9.15 -18.43 -9.78
N PRO A 96 9.61 -18.34 -8.52
CA PRO A 96 9.24 -17.24 -7.62
C PRO A 96 9.74 -15.86 -8.07
N GLN A 97 10.77 -15.82 -8.92
CA GLN A 97 11.37 -14.59 -9.44
C GLN A 97 10.77 -14.13 -10.78
N VAL A 98 9.83 -14.90 -11.35
CA VAL A 98 9.22 -14.62 -12.65
C VAL A 98 7.73 -14.40 -12.46
N LEU A 99 7.22 -13.24 -12.91
CA LEU A 99 5.79 -12.98 -12.89
C LEU A 99 5.07 -14.00 -13.79
N THR A 100 4.35 -14.92 -13.18
CA THR A 100 3.64 -15.98 -13.91
C THR A 100 2.15 -15.74 -13.80
N GLU A 101 1.47 -15.71 -14.95
CA GLU A 101 0.01 -15.61 -14.98
C GLU A 101 -0.62 -16.99 -15.11
N MET A 102 -1.51 -17.32 -14.17
CA MET A 102 -2.23 -18.59 -14.16
C MET A 102 -3.59 -18.39 -13.49
N GLU A 103 -4.66 -18.91 -14.10
CA GLU A 103 -6.01 -18.91 -13.53
C GLU A 103 -6.52 -17.53 -13.05
N GLY A 104 -6.22 -16.47 -13.81
CA GLY A 104 -6.65 -15.11 -13.46
C GLY A 104 -5.93 -14.51 -12.24
N ARG A 105 -4.72 -14.99 -11.95
CA ARG A 105 -3.84 -14.49 -10.91
C ARG A 105 -2.43 -14.29 -11.45
N TRP A 106 -1.68 -13.40 -10.80
CA TRP A 106 -0.25 -13.30 -10.96
C TRP A 106 0.46 -13.90 -9.77
N PHE A 107 1.46 -14.75 -10.05
CA PHE A 107 2.30 -15.45 -9.09
C PHE A 107 3.72 -14.89 -9.11
N GLY A 108 4.35 -14.87 -7.94
CA GLY A 108 5.74 -14.45 -7.75
C GLY A 108 5.99 -13.99 -6.32
N ARG A 109 7.23 -14.08 -5.83
CA ARG A 109 7.58 -13.59 -4.50
C ARG A 109 7.45 -12.06 -4.48
N GLY A 110 6.67 -11.55 -3.53
CA GLY A 110 6.43 -10.13 -3.31
C GLY A 110 5.32 -9.54 -4.18
N VAL A 111 4.62 -10.36 -4.98
CA VAL A 111 3.45 -9.86 -5.74
C VAL A 111 2.31 -9.43 -4.82
N ALA A 112 2.14 -10.06 -3.66
CA ALA A 112 1.17 -9.67 -2.65
C ALA A 112 1.80 -8.75 -1.59
N ASP A 113 3.07 -8.93 -1.25
CA ASP A 113 3.75 -8.17 -0.20
C ASP A 113 5.16 -7.72 -0.64
N ASN A 114 5.33 -6.54 -1.23
CA ASN A 114 4.32 -5.51 -1.52
C ASN A 114 4.48 -4.88 -2.91
N LYS A 115 5.17 -5.56 -3.84
CA LYS A 115 5.42 -5.04 -5.20
C LYS A 115 4.15 -4.94 -6.04
N GLY A 116 3.17 -5.84 -5.85
CA GLY A 116 1.87 -5.73 -6.54
C GLY A 116 1.03 -4.55 -6.08
N PRO A 117 0.78 -4.36 -4.77
CA PRO A 117 0.11 -3.16 -4.26
C PRO A 117 0.82 -1.86 -4.68
N LEU A 118 2.16 -1.84 -4.65
CA LEU A 118 2.96 -0.70 -5.12
C LEU A 118 2.72 -0.42 -6.61
N ALA A 119 2.75 -1.45 -7.46
CA ALA A 119 2.42 -1.33 -8.88
C ALA A 119 0.97 -0.86 -9.10
N ALA A 120 0.01 -1.41 -8.35
CA ALA A 120 -1.40 -1.02 -8.44
C ALA A 120 -1.58 0.48 -8.16
N ARG A 121 -0.93 0.99 -7.12
CA ARG A 121 -1.03 2.39 -6.72
C ARG A 121 -0.32 3.32 -7.71
N LEU A 122 0.88 2.98 -8.17
CA LEU A 122 1.57 3.72 -9.24
C LEU A 122 0.68 3.87 -10.48
N MET A 123 0.07 2.77 -10.91
CA MET A 123 -0.76 2.76 -12.12
C MET A 123 -2.12 3.43 -11.94
N ALA A 124 -2.70 3.38 -10.74
CA ALA A 124 -3.89 4.16 -10.42
C ALA A 124 -3.59 5.67 -10.42
N LEU A 125 -2.49 6.08 -9.77
CA LEU A 125 -2.06 7.49 -9.72
C LEU A 125 -1.69 8.06 -11.10
N ALA A 126 -1.22 7.21 -12.02
CA ALA A 126 -0.98 7.57 -13.42
C ALA A 126 -2.27 7.92 -14.18
N ARG A 127 -3.41 7.35 -13.77
CA ARG A 127 -4.71 7.55 -14.45
C ARG A 127 -5.61 8.57 -13.79
N LEU A 128 -5.46 8.79 -12.50
CA LEU A 128 -6.24 9.81 -11.80
C LEU A 128 -5.77 11.18 -12.26
N GLU A 129 -6.68 12.00 -12.82
CA GLU A 129 -6.36 13.36 -13.26
C GLU A 129 -6.34 14.37 -12.11
N SER A 130 -7.08 14.10 -11.04
CA SER A 130 -7.17 14.96 -9.88
C SER A 130 -6.89 14.17 -8.61
N THR A 131 -6.05 14.71 -7.73
CA THR A 131 -5.62 14.09 -6.46
C THR A 131 -5.41 15.17 -5.39
N PRO A 132 -5.60 14.87 -4.10
CA PRO A 132 -5.14 15.73 -3.02
C PRO A 132 -3.61 15.86 -3.05
N ALA A 133 -3.06 16.72 -2.19
CA ALA A 133 -1.64 16.68 -1.91
C ALA A 133 -1.28 15.30 -1.35
N MET A 134 -0.07 14.82 -1.60
CA MET A 134 0.38 13.53 -1.10
C MET A 134 1.81 13.57 -0.60
N THR A 135 2.05 12.81 0.47
CA THR A 135 3.38 12.39 0.90
C THR A 135 3.40 10.87 0.90
N TRP A 136 4.38 10.23 0.26
CA TRP A 136 4.47 8.78 0.17
C TRP A 136 5.82 8.32 0.73
N PHE A 137 5.75 7.50 1.77
CA PHE A 137 6.92 6.82 2.32
C PHE A 137 6.98 5.39 1.78
N ILE A 138 8.10 5.04 1.14
CA ILE A 138 8.34 3.70 0.60
C ILE A 138 9.67 3.19 1.16
N GLN A 139 9.62 2.20 2.06
CA GLN A 139 10.83 1.66 2.68
C GLN A 139 11.36 0.41 1.99
N GLY A 140 12.61 0.02 2.28
CA GLY A 140 13.26 -1.15 1.69
C GLY A 140 13.72 -2.21 2.68
N GLU A 141 13.19 -2.21 3.90
CA GLU A 141 13.58 -3.10 4.99
C GLU A 141 12.39 -3.39 5.91
N GLU A 142 11.19 -3.40 5.32
CA GLU A 142 9.96 -3.78 5.99
C GLU A 142 10.06 -5.18 6.60
N GLU A 143 10.60 -6.10 5.81
CA GLU A 143 10.69 -7.54 6.07
C GLU A 143 11.87 -7.90 6.98
N THR A 144 12.74 -6.93 7.28
CA THR A 144 14.00 -7.13 8.03
C THR A 144 14.18 -6.23 9.24
N GLY A 145 13.12 -5.54 9.67
CA GLY A 145 13.07 -4.84 10.96
C GLY A 145 12.97 -3.31 10.90
N SER A 146 13.07 -2.71 9.71
CA SER A 146 12.73 -1.30 9.47
C SER A 146 13.54 -0.29 10.31
N ALA A 147 14.87 -0.46 10.41
CA ALA A 147 15.75 0.42 11.20
C ALA A 147 15.81 1.87 10.69
N VAL A 148 16.09 2.06 9.39
CA VAL A 148 15.99 3.34 8.68
C VAL A 148 14.58 3.93 8.81
N ALA A 149 13.53 3.14 8.59
CA ALA A 149 12.16 3.67 8.69
C ALA A 149 11.80 4.07 10.12
N SER A 150 12.27 3.36 11.14
CA SER A 150 12.07 3.74 12.54
C SER A 150 12.68 5.11 12.83
N GLN A 151 13.89 5.38 12.34
CA GLN A 151 14.53 6.69 12.50
C GLN A 151 13.80 7.76 11.69
N VAL A 152 13.62 7.55 10.38
CA VAL A 152 13.08 8.57 9.48
C VAL A 152 11.62 8.85 9.80
N LEU A 153 10.77 7.83 9.92
CA LEU A 153 9.34 8.06 10.20
C LEU A 153 9.12 8.65 11.60
N GLY A 154 9.95 8.29 12.58
CA GLY A 154 9.94 8.90 13.91
C GLY A 154 10.20 10.40 13.90
N GLU A 155 11.03 10.89 12.97
CA GLU A 155 11.30 12.32 12.79
C GLU A 155 10.27 13.01 11.88
N ARG A 156 9.85 12.36 10.80
CA ARG A 156 9.04 12.99 9.74
C ARG A 156 7.55 13.00 10.07
N ILE A 157 6.98 11.89 10.55
CA ILE A 157 5.52 11.74 10.75
C ILE A 157 4.96 12.74 11.77
N PRO A 158 5.59 12.98 12.95
CA PRO A 158 5.04 13.92 13.93
C PRO A 158 4.92 15.36 13.43
N ALA A 159 5.71 15.74 12.42
CA ALA A 159 5.68 17.07 11.80
C ALA A 159 4.65 17.20 10.66
N LEU A 160 4.02 16.10 10.25
CA LEU A 160 3.06 16.07 9.15
C LEU A 160 1.62 16.17 9.65
N HIS A 161 0.85 17.04 9.01
CA HIS A 161 -0.60 17.05 9.13
C HIS A 161 -1.21 16.42 7.88
N ALA A 162 -2.05 15.41 8.04
CA ALA A 162 -2.74 14.72 6.94
C ALA A 162 -4.20 14.44 7.31
N ASP A 163 -5.08 14.53 6.32
CA ASP A 163 -6.50 14.22 6.45
C ASP A 163 -6.73 12.70 6.55
N LEU A 164 -5.85 11.91 5.91
CA LEU A 164 -5.87 10.46 5.91
C LEU A 164 -4.46 9.86 5.79
N TRP A 165 -4.23 8.79 6.55
CA TRP A 165 -3.03 7.94 6.49
C TRP A 165 -3.43 6.59 5.88
N LEU A 166 -2.83 6.24 4.74
CA LEU A 166 -3.23 5.11 3.91
C LEU A 166 -2.10 4.09 3.76
N ASP A 167 -2.37 2.86 4.21
CA ASP A 167 -1.49 1.70 4.09
C ASP A 167 -1.87 0.81 2.87
N GLU A 168 -0.94 0.01 2.34
CA GLU A 168 -1.10 -0.84 1.14
C GLU A 168 -1.63 -2.26 1.43
N THR A 169 -1.77 -2.61 2.70
CA THR A 169 -2.04 -3.98 3.15
C THR A 169 -3.52 -4.36 3.23
N GLY A 170 -4.40 -3.76 2.42
CA GLY A 170 -5.82 -4.12 2.40
C GLY A 170 -6.07 -5.51 1.82
N TYR A 171 -7.21 -6.12 2.18
CA TYR A 171 -7.45 -7.56 1.99
C TYR A 171 -8.89 -7.87 1.57
N HIS A 172 -9.06 -8.76 0.59
CA HIS A 172 -10.34 -9.20 0.03
C HIS A 172 -10.58 -10.69 0.35
N ASP A 173 -11.49 -11.03 1.23
CA ASP A 173 -11.74 -12.44 1.57
C ASP A 173 -12.51 -13.16 0.45
N HIS A 174 -11.85 -14.12 -0.22
CA HIS A 174 -12.41 -14.87 -1.34
C HIS A 174 -13.48 -15.88 -0.90
N GLU A 175 -13.46 -16.36 0.35
CA GLU A 175 -14.37 -17.44 0.79
C GLU A 175 -15.78 -16.94 1.10
N GLU A 176 -15.92 -15.68 1.51
CA GLU A 176 -17.21 -15.02 1.78
C GLU A 176 -17.52 -13.88 0.80
N GLY A 177 -16.64 -13.65 -0.18
CA GLY A 177 -16.74 -12.52 -1.11
C GLY A 177 -16.79 -11.18 -0.39
N THR A 178 -15.93 -10.97 0.63
CA THR A 178 -16.01 -9.82 1.54
C THR A 178 -14.72 -9.01 1.57
N LEU A 179 -14.78 -7.73 1.17
CA LEU A 179 -13.71 -6.77 1.34
C LEU A 179 -13.53 -6.43 2.84
N ARG A 180 -12.31 -6.61 3.36
CA ARG A 180 -11.96 -6.22 4.73
C ARG A 180 -11.45 -4.78 4.72
N LEU A 181 -12.31 -3.87 5.17
CA LEU A 181 -11.95 -2.48 5.38
C LEU A 181 -11.26 -2.35 6.74
N ILE A 182 -9.94 -2.23 6.75
CA ILE A 182 -9.19 -2.01 7.99
C ILE A 182 -9.09 -0.51 8.21
N ALA A 183 -9.83 -0.01 9.20
CA ALA A 183 -9.93 1.42 9.46
C ALA A 183 -10.01 1.69 10.96
N ARG A 184 -9.33 2.75 11.41
CA ARG A 184 -9.33 3.18 12.80
C ARG A 184 -9.01 4.65 12.93
N GLN A 185 -9.38 5.21 14.07
CA GLN A 185 -8.74 6.42 14.58
C GLN A 185 -7.61 6.01 15.54
N MET A 186 -6.46 6.67 15.42
CA MET A 186 -5.35 6.44 16.33
C MET A 186 -5.68 7.00 17.71
N GLY A 187 -5.74 6.12 18.70
CA GLY A 187 -5.95 6.51 20.10
C GLY A 187 -4.65 6.73 20.87
N PRO A 188 -4.74 7.07 22.17
CA PRO A 188 -3.57 7.19 23.05
C PRO A 188 -2.86 5.84 23.22
N ALA A 189 -1.66 5.85 23.80
CA ALA A 189 -0.85 4.65 23.99
C ALA A 189 -1.56 3.51 24.75
N SER A 190 -2.49 3.85 25.65
CA SER A 190 -3.31 2.88 26.41
C SER A 190 -4.34 2.14 25.55
N GLN A 191 -4.77 2.72 24.42
CA GLN A 191 -5.74 2.15 23.50
C GLN A 191 -5.48 2.69 22.09
N ARG A 192 -4.55 2.06 21.37
CA ARG A 192 -4.10 2.59 20.07
C ARG A 192 -5.13 2.54 18.95
N SER A 193 -6.05 1.57 18.97
CA SER A 193 -7.09 1.42 17.93
C SER A 193 -8.44 1.85 18.49
N LEU A 194 -8.89 3.04 18.11
CA LEU A 194 -10.25 3.50 18.37
C LEU A 194 -11.12 3.28 17.12
N PRO A 195 -12.44 3.13 17.29
CA PRO A 195 -13.36 3.13 16.16
C PRO A 195 -13.17 4.37 15.27
N PRO A 196 -13.41 4.25 13.96
CA PRO A 196 -13.47 5.40 13.06
C PRO A 196 -14.40 6.50 13.60
N ASP A 197 -13.99 7.76 13.46
CA ASP A 197 -14.85 8.88 13.83
C ASP A 197 -16.00 9.07 12.83
N MET A 198 -16.97 9.93 13.17
CA MET A 198 -18.14 10.17 12.30
C MET A 198 -17.75 10.66 10.89
N VAL A 199 -16.63 11.39 10.79
CA VAL A 199 -16.14 11.89 9.50
C VAL A 199 -15.65 10.72 8.65
N MET A 200 -14.85 9.83 9.23
CA MET A 200 -14.35 8.62 8.58
C MET A 200 -15.46 7.59 8.30
N GLN A 201 -16.53 7.55 9.10
CA GLN A 201 -17.67 6.67 8.83
C GLN A 201 -18.28 6.93 7.43
N SER A 202 -18.34 8.20 6.98
CA SER A 202 -18.83 8.51 5.64
C SER A 202 -17.94 7.98 4.51
N LEU A 203 -16.62 7.86 4.73
CA LEU A 203 -15.72 7.19 3.78
C LEU A 203 -16.01 5.70 3.73
N LEU A 204 -16.22 5.08 4.89
CA LEU A 204 -16.54 3.66 4.97
C LEU A 204 -17.86 3.37 4.26
N ASP A 205 -18.88 4.19 4.43
CA ASP A 205 -20.16 4.03 3.75
C ASP A 205 -20.02 4.09 2.21
N ASP A 206 -19.18 5.00 1.70
CA ASP A 206 -18.87 5.09 0.27
C ASP A 206 -18.11 3.85 -0.24
N LEU A 207 -17.14 3.33 0.54
CA LEU A 207 -16.39 2.12 0.19
C LEU A 207 -17.27 0.86 0.26
N LEU A 208 -18.18 0.79 1.24
CA LEU A 208 -19.18 -0.27 1.33
C LEU A 208 -20.13 -0.23 0.12
N LEU A 209 -20.52 0.97 -0.35
CA LEU A 209 -21.32 1.13 -1.56
C LEU A 209 -20.53 0.69 -2.81
N LEU A 210 -19.26 1.06 -2.92
CA LEU A 210 -18.39 0.61 -4.00
C LEU A 210 -18.29 -0.92 -4.02
N ALA A 211 -18.02 -1.56 -2.88
CA ALA A 211 -17.95 -3.01 -2.78
C ALA A 211 -19.24 -3.68 -3.30
N ARG A 212 -20.41 -3.17 -2.90
CA ARG A 212 -21.71 -3.66 -3.39
C ARG A 212 -21.86 -3.51 -4.90
N CYS A 213 -21.41 -2.40 -5.49
CA CYS A 213 -21.42 -2.21 -6.95
C CYS A 213 -20.54 -3.22 -7.70
N TRP A 214 -19.51 -3.75 -7.03
CA TRP A 214 -18.64 -4.81 -7.54
C TRP A 214 -19.15 -6.22 -7.21
N GLY A 215 -20.28 -6.35 -6.52
CA GLY A 215 -20.85 -7.63 -6.11
C GLY A 215 -20.11 -8.28 -4.93
N ILE A 216 -19.39 -7.48 -4.13
CA ILE A 216 -18.58 -7.92 -3.01
C ILE A 216 -19.23 -7.40 -1.72
N GLY A 217 -19.34 -8.25 -0.71
CA GLY A 217 -19.60 -7.84 0.67
C GLY A 217 -18.46 -6.98 1.21
N ALA A 218 -18.66 -6.34 2.36
CA ALA A 218 -17.57 -5.66 3.02
C ALA A 218 -17.81 -5.60 4.52
N ARG A 219 -16.74 -5.69 5.31
CA ARG A 219 -16.77 -5.60 6.77
C ARG A 219 -15.65 -4.71 7.29
N LEU A 220 -15.94 -4.00 8.37
CA LEU A 220 -14.98 -3.14 9.06
C LEU A 220 -14.17 -3.95 10.08
N GLU A 221 -12.86 -3.79 10.07
CA GLU A 221 -11.97 -4.26 11.12
C GLU A 221 -11.27 -3.06 11.79
N VAL A 222 -11.55 -2.83 13.08
CA VAL A 222 -10.98 -1.73 13.85
C VAL A 222 -9.64 -2.15 14.45
N ARG A 223 -8.61 -2.16 13.62
CA ARG A 223 -7.24 -2.53 14.01
C ARG A 223 -6.19 -1.85 13.14
N GLY A 224 -4.95 -1.95 13.56
CA GLY A 224 -3.80 -1.63 12.70
C GLY A 224 -3.29 -2.87 11.97
N LEU A 225 -2.19 -2.67 11.25
CA LEU A 225 -1.39 -3.77 10.74
C LEU A 225 -0.82 -4.59 11.91
N ASN A 226 -1.03 -5.91 11.88
CA ASN A 226 -0.36 -6.83 12.80
C ASN A 226 0.93 -7.31 12.12
N LYS A 227 2.10 -7.00 12.69
CA LYS A 227 3.36 -7.59 12.23
C LYS A 227 3.94 -8.50 13.31
N GLY A 228 4.21 -9.74 12.94
CA GLY A 228 4.88 -10.71 13.81
C GLY A 228 6.41 -10.62 13.79
N ALA A 229 6.99 -9.92 12.80
CA ALA A 229 8.44 -9.91 12.56
C ALA A 229 9.22 -8.81 13.29
N VAL A 230 8.55 -7.81 13.88
CA VAL A 230 9.21 -6.66 14.54
C VAL A 230 8.65 -6.46 15.94
N ASP A 231 9.52 -6.54 16.95
CA ASP A 231 9.19 -6.13 18.31
C ASP A 231 8.77 -4.64 18.30
N GLY A 232 7.50 -4.37 18.60
CA GLY A 232 6.92 -3.02 18.55
C GLY A 232 6.12 -2.68 17.28
N GLY A 233 6.11 -3.55 16.26
CA GLY A 233 5.28 -3.43 15.06
C GLY A 233 5.83 -2.49 13.97
N CYS A 234 4.99 -2.18 12.98
CA CYS A 234 5.36 -1.33 11.84
C CYS A 234 5.62 0.14 12.24
N PRO A 235 6.78 0.74 11.91
CA PRO A 235 7.10 2.13 12.24
C PRO A 235 6.09 3.15 11.79
N PHE A 236 5.53 2.97 10.60
CA PHE A 236 4.45 3.80 10.12
C PHE A 236 3.28 3.85 11.10
N ASN A 237 2.81 2.68 11.55
CA ASN A 237 1.65 2.56 12.43
C ASN A 237 1.91 3.10 13.85
N TYR A 238 3.12 2.94 14.40
CA TYR A 238 3.38 3.39 15.77
C TYR A 238 3.78 4.86 15.88
N CYS A 239 4.24 5.48 14.79
CA CYS A 239 4.57 6.91 14.71
C CYS A 239 3.35 7.80 14.40
N LEU A 240 2.20 7.23 14.01
CA LEU A 240 1.00 8.03 13.71
C LEU A 240 0.56 8.85 14.94
N PRO A 241 0.20 10.14 14.74
CA PRO A 241 -0.25 10.98 15.84
C PRO A 241 -1.62 10.53 16.37
N VAL A 242 -1.88 10.80 17.65
CA VAL A 242 -3.22 10.61 18.24
C VAL A 242 -4.24 11.43 17.44
N GLY A 243 -5.39 10.82 17.13
CA GLY A 243 -6.44 11.39 16.30
C GLY A 243 -6.29 11.12 14.79
N ALA A 244 -5.16 10.60 14.33
CA ALA A 244 -4.95 10.25 12.93
C ALA A 244 -6.00 9.24 12.44
N ARG A 245 -6.57 9.51 11.26
CA ARG A 245 -7.45 8.58 10.54
C ARG A 245 -6.59 7.65 9.70
N TYR A 246 -6.63 6.36 10.03
CA TYR A 246 -5.85 5.32 9.35
C TYR A 246 -6.79 4.41 8.57
N LEU A 247 -6.46 4.16 7.30
CA LEU A 247 -7.12 3.20 6.43
C LEU A 247 -6.06 2.28 5.79
N ALA A 248 -6.36 1.00 5.61
CA ALA A 248 -5.57 0.12 4.74
C ALA A 248 -6.42 -0.38 3.58
N LEU A 249 -5.90 -0.25 2.36
CA LEU A 249 -6.51 -0.72 1.11
C LEU A 249 -5.42 -1.38 0.26
N GLY A 250 -5.77 -2.47 -0.40
CA GLY A 250 -4.82 -3.32 -1.09
C GLY A 250 -5.51 -4.27 -2.05
N ILE A 251 -4.70 -5.03 -2.78
CA ILE A 251 -5.15 -5.92 -3.86
C ILE A 251 -5.16 -7.40 -3.45
N ASN A 252 -4.78 -7.69 -2.21
CA ASN A 252 -4.59 -9.05 -1.72
C ASN A 252 -5.93 -9.69 -1.41
N ASP A 253 -5.97 -11.01 -1.47
CA ASP A 253 -7.12 -11.83 -1.12
C ASP A 253 -6.75 -13.00 -0.18
N SER A 254 -7.76 -13.80 0.20
CA SER A 254 -7.54 -14.96 1.08
C SER A 254 -6.64 -16.05 0.52
N ARG A 255 -6.33 -15.99 -0.78
CA ARG A 255 -5.45 -16.93 -1.48
C ARG A 255 -4.07 -16.34 -1.80
N SER A 256 -3.74 -15.17 -1.26
CA SER A 256 -2.51 -14.48 -1.65
C SER A 256 -1.23 -15.08 -1.08
N HIS A 257 -1.33 -15.94 -0.06
CA HIS A 257 -0.20 -16.70 0.51
C HIS A 257 1.04 -15.84 0.79
N ILE A 258 0.85 -14.66 1.40
CA ILE A 258 1.94 -13.75 1.78
C ILE A 258 3.00 -14.53 2.58
N HIS A 259 4.27 -14.36 2.20
CA HIS A 259 5.45 -15.09 2.71
C HIS A 259 5.47 -16.60 2.47
N GLY A 260 4.37 -17.19 2.02
CA GLY A 260 4.25 -18.60 1.64
C GLY A 260 4.75 -18.91 0.23
N THR A 261 4.60 -20.18 -0.17
CA THR A 261 4.77 -20.63 -1.56
C THR A 261 3.55 -20.30 -2.39
N ASP A 262 3.75 -20.14 -3.70
CA ASP A 262 2.71 -19.72 -4.64
C ASP A 262 2.00 -18.42 -4.20
N GLU A 263 2.78 -17.48 -3.63
CA GLU A 263 2.33 -16.12 -3.37
C GLU A 263 1.74 -15.53 -4.66
N SER A 264 0.54 -14.96 -4.56
CA SER A 264 -0.20 -14.53 -5.72
C SER A 264 -1.17 -13.40 -5.43
N VAL A 265 -1.60 -12.68 -6.48
CA VAL A 265 -2.66 -11.68 -6.40
C VAL A 265 -3.69 -11.89 -7.51
N PRO A 266 -4.99 -11.72 -7.24
CA PRO A 266 -6.02 -11.82 -8.27
C PRO A 266 -5.99 -10.59 -9.19
N LEU A 267 -6.15 -10.78 -10.50
CA LEU A 267 -6.04 -9.68 -11.47
C LEU A 267 -7.14 -8.63 -11.33
N TRP A 268 -8.32 -9.03 -10.86
CA TRP A 268 -9.49 -8.19 -10.79
C TRP A 268 -9.41 -7.07 -9.75
N THR A 269 -8.62 -7.27 -8.69
CA THR A 269 -8.52 -6.30 -7.59
C THR A 269 -7.76 -5.04 -7.98
N PHE A 270 -6.90 -5.09 -9.01
CA PHE A 270 -6.19 -3.91 -9.51
C PHE A 270 -7.13 -2.81 -10.02
N ALA A 271 -8.19 -3.18 -10.74
CA ALA A 271 -9.18 -2.23 -11.22
C ALA A 271 -10.05 -1.69 -10.08
N LEU A 272 -10.43 -2.55 -9.13
CA LEU A 272 -11.14 -2.12 -7.91
C LEU A 272 -10.30 -1.12 -7.12
N HIS A 273 -9.01 -1.40 -6.92
CA HIS A 273 -8.12 -0.54 -6.14
C HIS A 273 -8.03 0.89 -6.69
N ALA A 274 -8.03 1.04 -8.01
CA ALA A 274 -8.07 2.37 -8.64
C ALA A 274 -9.38 3.12 -8.33
N GLU A 275 -10.52 2.42 -8.32
CA GLU A 275 -11.81 3.01 -7.94
C GLU A 275 -11.89 3.32 -6.44
N GLU A 276 -11.29 2.49 -5.58
CA GLU A 276 -11.17 2.73 -4.13
C GLU A 276 -10.38 4.01 -3.86
N LEU A 277 -9.21 4.19 -4.49
CA LEU A 277 -8.42 5.41 -4.37
C LEU A 277 -9.19 6.64 -4.86
N ARG A 278 -9.99 6.50 -5.92
CA ARG A 278 -10.85 7.56 -6.42
C ARG A 278 -11.94 7.94 -5.39
N VAL A 279 -12.53 6.97 -4.71
CA VAL A 279 -13.49 7.21 -3.62
C VAL A 279 -12.81 7.95 -2.47
N VAL A 280 -11.66 7.43 -2.02
CA VAL A 280 -10.86 8.02 -0.93
C VAL A 280 -10.50 9.48 -1.23
N PHE A 281 -9.95 9.78 -2.41
CA PHE A 281 -9.52 11.14 -2.75
C PHE A 281 -10.66 12.12 -2.87
N ARG A 282 -11.83 11.71 -3.39
CA ARG A 282 -13.02 12.55 -3.37
C ARG A 282 -13.53 12.80 -1.96
N TRP A 283 -13.47 11.80 -1.10
CA TRP A 283 -13.86 11.98 0.30
C TRP A 283 -12.94 12.98 1.00
N VAL A 284 -11.62 12.87 0.82
CA VAL A 284 -10.63 13.84 1.33
C VAL A 284 -10.97 15.26 0.85
N ASP A 285 -11.20 15.43 -0.45
CA ASP A 285 -11.59 16.73 -1.01
C ASP A 285 -12.84 17.32 -0.35
N ARG A 286 -13.90 16.51 -0.21
CA ARG A 286 -15.17 16.96 0.40
C ARG A 286 -14.99 17.35 1.86
N MET A 287 -14.26 16.56 2.66
CA MET A 287 -14.06 16.87 4.08
C MET A 287 -13.20 18.11 4.26
N THR A 288 -12.16 18.30 3.46
CA THR A 288 -11.28 19.46 3.58
C THR A 288 -11.99 20.75 3.16
N ARG A 289 -12.80 20.71 2.09
CA ARG A 289 -13.59 21.88 1.64
C ARG A 289 -14.80 22.17 2.53
N GLY A 290 -15.34 21.16 3.21
CA GLY A 290 -16.44 21.35 4.16
C GLY A 290 -15.99 21.86 5.53
N ALA A 291 -14.69 21.76 5.84
CA ALA A 291 -14.10 22.27 7.09
C ALA A 291 -13.55 23.70 6.98
N SER A 292 -13.42 24.24 5.75
CA SER A 292 -13.01 25.61 5.44
C SER A 292 -14.21 26.55 5.30
#